data_AF-A0A9X3K5K4-F1
#
_entry.id   AF-A0A9X3K5K4-F1
#
_cell.length_a   1.000
_cell.length_b   1.000
_cell.length_c   1.000
_cell.angle_alpha   90.00
_cell.angle_beta   90.00
_cell.angle_gamma   90.00
#
_symmetry.space_group_name_H-M   'P 1'
#
loop_
_entity.id
_entity.type
_entity.pdbx_description
1 polymer ?
#
loop_
_entity_poly.entity_id
_entity_poly.type
_entity_poly.pdbx_seq_one_letter_code
_entity_poly.pdbx_strand_id
1 'polypeptide(L)'
;MHQGKDDMDELIKIGKRKTILISIGILLVSIHTIYFYHAVRPEIETKKLIQQIIRFLLTVGLLMVTYKGKKWARILSIILFSLGMVGGLIGLVALDSASFINKLPLLVMTFVYSIAVYHFAITKSFKAYFDQLNGKEVELEEEF
;
A
#
# COMPACT_ATOMS: atom_id res chain seq x y z
N MET A 1 -21.65 23.30 17.01
CA MET A 1 -20.26 23.53 16.52
C MET A 1 -19.20 22.70 17.24
N HIS A 2 -19.42 22.16 18.46
CA HIS A 2 -18.41 21.34 19.14
C HIS A 2 -18.28 19.92 18.55
N GLN A 3 -19.41 19.29 18.21
CA GLN A 3 -19.48 17.90 17.73
C GLN A 3 -18.75 17.66 16.39
N GLY A 4 -18.91 18.56 15.41
CA GLY A 4 -18.24 18.41 14.11
C GLY A 4 -16.71 18.56 14.14
N LYS A 5 -16.15 19.21 15.18
CA LYS A 5 -14.69 19.33 15.35
C LYS A 5 -14.11 18.04 15.95
N ASP A 6 -14.81 17.44 16.90
CA ASP A 6 -14.40 16.19 17.53
C ASP A 6 -14.47 15.02 16.53
N ASP A 7 -15.51 14.97 15.69
CA ASP A 7 -15.66 13.99 14.60
C ASP A 7 -14.52 14.10 13.57
N MET A 8 -14.11 15.33 13.24
CA MET A 8 -13.01 15.59 12.31
C MET A 8 -11.66 15.11 12.86
N ASP A 9 -11.37 15.44 14.12
CA ASP A 9 -10.13 15.02 14.78
C ASP A 9 -10.06 13.49 14.89
N GLU A 10 -11.19 12.81 15.05
CA GLU A 10 -11.25 11.35 15.02
C GLU A 10 -10.96 10.77 13.63
N LEU A 11 -11.57 11.32 12.57
CA LEU A 11 -11.32 10.91 11.19
C LEU A 11 -9.85 11.02 10.80
N ILE A 12 -9.18 12.10 11.21
CA ILE A 12 -7.75 12.33 10.98
C ILE A 12 -6.91 11.26 11.69
N LYS A 13 -7.21 10.96 12.97
CA LYS A 13 -6.52 9.92 13.73
C LYS A 13 -6.68 8.54 13.08
N ILE A 14 -7.88 8.22 12.62
CA ILE A 14 -8.18 6.98 11.89
C ILE A 14 -7.37 6.93 10.58
N GLY A 15 -7.35 8.01 9.80
CA GLY A 15 -6.60 8.11 8.55
C GLY A 15 -5.10 7.87 8.74
N LYS A 16 -4.51 8.51 9.75
CA LYS A 16 -3.11 8.32 10.14
C LYS A 16 -2.83 6.87 10.52
N ARG A 17 -3.64 6.28 11.40
CA ARG A 17 -3.47 4.90 11.88
C ARG A 17 -3.60 3.87 10.75
N LYS A 18 -4.62 4.00 9.90
CA LYS A 18 -4.82 3.13 8.73
C LYS A 18 -3.67 3.22 7.75
N THR A 19 -3.13 4.42 7.51
CA THR A 19 -1.96 4.62 6.63
C THR A 19 -0.75 3.84 7.13
N ILE A 20 -0.48 3.85 8.43
CA ILE A 20 0.62 3.08 9.05
C ILE A 20 0.37 1.59 8.90
N LEU A 21 -0.83 1.09 9.23
CA LEU A 21 -1.16 -0.34 9.14
C LEU A 21 -1.03 -0.87 7.70
N ILE A 22 -1.53 -0.11 6.73
CA ILE A 22 -1.44 -0.48 5.31
C ILE A 22 0.02 -0.47 4.86
N SER A 23 0.81 0.52 5.29
CA SER A 23 2.24 0.59 5.00
C SER A 23 2.98 -0.63 5.55
N ILE A 24 2.69 -1.04 6.79
CA ILE A 24 3.23 -2.27 7.38
C ILE A 24 2.82 -3.48 6.54
N GLY A 25 1.56 -3.59 6.13
CA GLY A 25 1.07 -4.66 5.26
C GLY A 25 1.85 -4.77 3.95
N ILE A 26 2.09 -3.64 3.27
CA ILE A 26 2.88 -3.60 2.04
C ILE A 26 4.31 -4.06 2.27
N LEU A 27 4.94 -3.63 3.37
CA LEU A 27 6.30 -4.03 3.71
C LEU A 27 6.40 -5.53 4.04
N LEU A 28 5.40 -6.09 4.73
CA LEU A 28 5.32 -7.53 5.00
C LEU A 28 5.20 -8.34 3.71
N VAL A 29 4.35 -7.92 2.77
CA VAL A 29 4.25 -8.54 1.43
C VAL A 29 5.61 -8.49 0.71
N SER A 30 6.32 -7.36 0.80
CA SER A 30 7.62 -7.20 0.16
C SER A 30 8.69 -8.13 0.75
N ILE A 31 8.74 -8.26 2.09
CA ILE A 31 9.63 -9.20 2.79
C ILE A 31 9.26 -10.65 2.45
N HIS A 32 7.98 -10.99 2.47
CA HIS A 32 7.50 -12.32 2.12
C HIS A 32 7.88 -12.70 0.70
N THR A 33 7.81 -11.76 -0.25
CA THR A 33 8.25 -11.97 -1.64
C THR A 33 9.75 -12.29 -1.72
N ILE A 34 10.58 -11.59 -0.93
CA ILE A 34 12.03 -11.83 -0.87
C ILE A 34 12.31 -13.23 -0.35
N TYR A 35 11.66 -13.60 0.76
CA TYR A 35 11.81 -14.90 1.38
C TYR A 35 11.37 -16.03 0.43
N PHE A 36 10.16 -15.94 -0.12
CA PHE A 36 9.62 -16.98 -1.01
C PHE A 36 10.49 -17.21 -2.24
N TYR A 37 11.04 -16.13 -2.82
CA TYR A 37 11.93 -16.25 -3.97
C TYR A 37 13.22 -17.03 -3.67
N HIS A 38 13.82 -16.80 -2.49
CA HIS A 38 15.09 -17.43 -2.11
C HIS A 38 14.91 -18.79 -1.42
N ALA A 39 13.78 -19.03 -0.74
CA ALA A 39 13.51 -20.31 -0.09
C ALA A 39 13.28 -21.45 -1.10
N VAL A 40 12.76 -21.13 -2.29
CA VAL A 40 12.44 -22.12 -3.33
C VAL A 40 13.63 -22.40 -4.26
N ARG A 41 14.67 -21.56 -4.25
CA ARG A 41 15.87 -21.73 -5.08
C ARG A 41 17.06 -22.19 -4.24
N PRO A 42 17.76 -23.27 -4.60
CA PRO A 42 18.95 -23.73 -3.87
C PRO A 42 20.15 -22.79 -4.01
N GLU A 43 20.16 -21.93 -5.03
CA GLU A 43 21.23 -20.95 -5.28
C GLU A 43 20.74 -19.52 -5.02
N ILE A 44 21.52 -18.77 -4.23
CA ILE A 44 21.26 -17.34 -4.01
C ILE A 44 21.73 -16.57 -5.24
N GLU A 45 20.79 -16.17 -6.09
CA GLU A 45 21.05 -15.24 -7.18
C GLU A 45 21.30 -13.82 -6.64
N THR A 46 22.55 -13.49 -6.30
CA THR A 46 22.96 -12.22 -5.68
C THR A 46 22.40 -10.98 -6.41
N LYS A 47 22.32 -11.02 -7.75
CA LYS A 47 21.75 -9.92 -8.55
C LYS A 47 20.27 -9.68 -8.24
N LYS A 48 19.49 -10.75 -8.09
CA LYS A 48 18.05 -10.68 -7.78
C LYS A 48 17.83 -10.24 -6.34
N LEU A 49 18.66 -10.72 -5.41
CA LEU A 49 18.64 -10.27 -4.02
C LEU A 49 18.87 -8.75 -3.92
N ILE A 50 19.92 -8.23 -4.57
CA ILE A 50 20.21 -6.79 -4.60
C ILE A 50 19.04 -6.01 -5.19
N GLN A 51 18.47 -6.48 -6.32
CA GLN A 51 17.31 -5.85 -6.93
C GLN A 51 16.12 -5.77 -5.97
N GLN A 52 15.84 -6.84 -5.22
CA GLN A 52 14.74 -6.87 -4.28
C GLN A 52 14.99 -6.00 -3.04
N ILE A 53 16.22 -5.91 -2.55
CA ILE A 53 16.61 -4.99 -1.46
C ILE A 53 16.41 -3.54 -1.91
N ILE A 54 16.90 -3.16 -3.09
CA ILE A 54 16.69 -1.82 -3.64
C ILE A 54 15.19 -1.53 -3.77
N ARG A 55 14.40 -2.46 -4.31
CA ARG A 55 12.94 -2.33 -4.41
C ARG A 55 12.30 -2.13 -3.04
N PHE A 56 12.73 -2.88 -2.03
CA PHE A 56 12.22 -2.77 -0.65
C PHE A 56 12.51 -1.38 -0.07
N LEU A 57 13.75 -0.90 -0.18
CA LEU A 57 14.14 0.43 0.30
C LEU A 57 13.39 1.56 -0.42
N LEU A 58 13.21 1.44 -1.74
CA LEU A 58 12.39 2.37 -2.51
C LEU A 58 10.93 2.36 -2.06
N THR A 59 10.38 1.20 -1.72
CA THR A 59 9.02 1.07 -1.18
C THR A 59 8.89 1.75 0.17
N VAL A 60 9.85 1.52 1.08
CA VAL A 60 9.92 2.21 2.38
C VAL A 60 9.99 3.73 2.18
N GLY A 61 10.89 4.19 1.30
CA GLY A 61 11.02 5.60 0.95
C GLY A 61 9.73 6.22 0.44
N LEU A 62 9.08 5.57 -0.53
CA LEU A 62 7.82 6.03 -1.12
C LEU A 62 6.70 6.13 -0.08
N LEU A 63 6.56 5.11 0.79
CA LEU A 63 5.56 5.11 1.86
C LEU A 63 5.82 6.22 2.89
N MET A 64 7.08 6.44 3.28
CA MET A 64 7.43 7.55 4.17
C MET A 64 7.10 8.92 3.58
N VAL A 65 7.40 9.13 2.29
CA VAL A 65 7.12 10.40 1.62
C VAL A 65 5.60 10.61 1.42
N THR A 66 4.86 9.53 1.15
CA THR A 66 3.39 9.54 1.10
C THR A 66 2.80 9.87 2.46
N TYR A 67 3.33 9.27 3.53
CA TYR A 67 2.93 9.54 4.91
C TYR A 67 3.19 11.00 5.32
N LYS A 68 4.24 11.64 4.77
CA LYS A 68 4.54 13.08 4.94
C LYS A 68 3.63 14.01 4.11
N GLY A 69 2.60 13.49 3.43
CA GLY A 69 1.60 14.31 2.76
C GLY A 69 2.00 14.83 1.37
N LYS A 70 3.08 14.30 0.76
CA LYS A 70 3.50 14.76 -0.57
C LYS A 70 2.57 14.21 -1.66
N LYS A 71 1.89 15.11 -2.38
CA LYS A 71 0.91 14.79 -3.45
C LYS A 71 1.47 13.88 -4.55
N TRP A 72 2.68 14.18 -5.04
CA TRP A 72 3.31 13.37 -6.08
C TRP A 72 3.61 11.94 -5.62
N ALA A 73 4.00 11.74 -4.36
CA ALA A 73 4.26 10.41 -3.80
C ALA A 73 2.96 9.61 -3.59
N ARG A 74 1.85 10.28 -3.21
CA ARG A 74 0.52 9.67 -3.18
C ARG A 74 0.12 9.13 -4.55
N ILE A 75 0.21 9.97 -5.59
CA ILE A 75 -0.15 9.58 -6.97
C ILE A 75 0.74 8.42 -7.44
N LEU A 76 2.05 8.53 -7.23
CA LEU A 76 2.99 7.48 -7.61
C LEU A 76 2.70 6.15 -6.89
N SER A 77 2.35 6.19 -5.60
CA SER A 77 1.95 5.01 -4.83
C SER A 77 0.70 4.34 -5.41
N ILE A 78 -0.33 5.14 -5.74
CA ILE A 78 -1.56 4.63 -6.35
C ILE A 78 -1.25 3.92 -7.67
N ILE A 79 -0.47 4.55 -8.55
CA ILE A 79 -0.09 3.97 -9.85
C ILE A 79 0.69 2.67 -9.66
N LEU A 80 1.75 2.68 -8.84
CA LEU A 80 2.61 1.51 -8.65
C LEU A 80 1.86 0.34 -8.00
N PHE A 81 1.04 0.59 -6.99
CA PHE A 81 0.26 -0.47 -6.34
C PHE A 81 -0.87 -0.98 -7.24
N SER A 82 -1.45 -0.12 -8.09
CA SER A 82 -2.42 -0.55 -9.11
C SER A 82 -1.77 -1.47 -10.15
N LEU A 83 -0.59 -1.10 -10.65
CA LEU A 83 0.17 -1.96 -11.57
C LEU A 83 0.55 -3.29 -10.91
N GLY A 84 0.99 -3.26 -9.64
CA GLY A 84 1.28 -4.46 -8.88
C GLY A 84 0.06 -5.35 -8.67
N MET A 85 -1.11 -4.76 -8.40
CA MET A 85 -2.38 -5.47 -8.28
C MET A 85 -2.77 -6.16 -9.58
N VAL A 86 -2.69 -5.45 -10.72
CA VAL A 86 -2.95 -6.02 -12.04
C VAL A 86 -1.96 -7.16 -12.36
N GLY A 87 -0.67 -6.96 -12.09
CA GLY A 87 0.34 -8.00 -12.26
C GLY A 87 0.08 -9.23 -11.40
N GLY A 88 -0.39 -9.05 -10.15
CA GLY A 88 -0.80 -10.14 -9.27
C GLY A 88 -2.01 -10.91 -9.81
N LEU A 89 -3.03 -10.20 -10.30
CA LEU A 89 -4.21 -10.81 -10.93
C LEU A 89 -3.84 -11.61 -12.19
N ILE A 90 -2.99 -11.05 -13.06
CA ILE A 90 -2.48 -11.76 -14.24
C ILE A 90 -1.72 -13.02 -13.81
N GLY A 91 -0.87 -12.92 -12.77
CA GLY A 91 -0.13 -14.06 -12.24
C GLY A 91 -1.02 -15.17 -11.68
N LEU A 92 -2.15 -14.82 -11.04
CA LEU A 92 -3.10 -15.80 -10.50
C LEU A 92 -3.77 -16.64 -11.59
N VAL A 93 -4.10 -16.02 -12.72
CA VAL A 93 -4.71 -16.67 -13.89
C VAL A 93 -3.67 -17.41 -14.72
N ALA A 94 -2.49 -16.83 -14.91
CA ALA A 94 -1.43 -17.45 -15.73
C ALA A 94 -0.85 -18.74 -15.12
N LEU A 95 -0.98 -18.92 -13.80
CA LEU A 95 -0.47 -20.10 -13.07
C LEU A 95 -1.53 -21.20 -12.89
N ASP A 96 -2.41 -21.41 -13.87
CA ASP A 96 -3.55 -22.35 -13.76
C ASP A 96 -3.17 -23.80 -13.37
N SER A 97 -1.97 -24.25 -13.70
CA SER A 97 -1.45 -25.58 -13.35
C SER A 97 -0.68 -25.65 -12.01
N ALA A 98 -0.50 -24.54 -11.31
CA ALA A 98 0.21 -24.51 -10.03
C ALA A 98 -0.74 -24.83 -8.85
N SER A 99 -0.24 -25.61 -7.89
CA SER A 99 -0.93 -25.85 -6.61
C SER A 99 -1.36 -24.54 -5.95
N PHE A 100 -2.54 -24.53 -5.31
CA PHE A 100 -3.13 -23.36 -4.67
C PHE A 100 -2.17 -22.66 -3.68
N ILE A 101 -1.33 -23.44 -3.00
CA ILE A 101 -0.30 -22.94 -2.08
C ILE A 101 0.64 -21.94 -2.76
N ASN A 102 0.99 -22.16 -4.04
CA ASN A 102 1.87 -21.28 -4.81
C ASN A 102 1.17 -20.00 -5.29
N LYS A 103 -0.17 -19.99 -5.30
CA LYS A 103 -0.99 -18.81 -5.65
C LYS A 103 -1.24 -17.90 -4.45
N LEU A 104 -1.11 -18.42 -3.22
CA LEU A 104 -1.40 -17.68 -2.00
C LEU A 104 -0.60 -16.38 -1.85
N PRO A 105 0.72 -16.33 -2.13
CA PRO A 105 1.47 -15.06 -2.05
C PRO A 105 0.96 -14.00 -3.01
N LEU A 106 0.56 -14.41 -4.23
CA LEU A 106 -0.02 -13.49 -5.22
C LEU A 106 -1.38 -12.97 -4.78
N LEU A 107 -2.22 -13.83 -4.20
CA LEU A 107 -3.53 -13.45 -3.68
C LEU A 107 -3.40 -12.43 -2.54
N VAL A 108 -2.53 -12.71 -1.57
CA VAL A 108 -2.27 -11.79 -0.44
C VAL A 108 -1.70 -10.47 -0.93
N MET A 109 -0.75 -10.50 -1.87
CA MET A 109 -0.18 -9.30 -2.48
C MET A 109 -1.24 -8.45 -3.18
N THR A 110 -2.06 -9.07 -4.04
CA THR A 110 -3.15 -8.39 -4.74
C THR A 110 -4.11 -7.75 -3.73
N PHE A 111 -4.53 -8.48 -2.70
CA PHE A 111 -5.45 -7.97 -1.69
C PHE A 111 -4.90 -6.76 -0.93
N VAL A 112 -3.65 -6.84 -0.45
CA VAL A 112 -3.00 -5.73 0.26
C VAL A 112 -2.86 -4.50 -0.64
N TYR A 113 -2.50 -4.69 -1.91
CA TYR A 113 -2.37 -3.58 -2.85
C TYR A 113 -3.72 -2.97 -3.22
N SER A 114 -4.78 -3.77 -3.35
CA SER A 114 -6.15 -3.26 -3.53
C SER A 114 -6.58 -2.37 -2.37
N ILE A 115 -6.35 -2.80 -1.12
CA ILE A 115 -6.65 -1.99 0.08
C ILE A 115 -5.83 -0.70 0.08
N ALA A 116 -4.55 -0.77 -0.29
CA ALA A 116 -3.69 0.41 -0.34
C ALA A 116 -4.18 1.43 -1.37
N VAL A 117 -4.53 0.97 -2.58
CA VAL A 117 -5.10 1.83 -3.63
C VAL A 117 -6.41 2.45 -3.16
N TYR A 118 -7.33 1.65 -2.60
CA TYR A 118 -8.60 2.15 -2.07
C TYR A 118 -8.42 3.21 -0.98
N HIS A 119 -7.51 2.96 -0.02
CA HIS A 119 -7.22 3.90 1.06
C HIS A 119 -6.60 5.20 0.54
N PHE A 120 -5.61 5.12 -0.34
CA PHE A 120 -4.91 6.30 -0.85
C PHE A 120 -5.73 7.09 -1.88
N ALA A 121 -6.63 6.46 -2.62
CA ALA A 121 -7.43 7.12 -3.63
C ALA A 121 -8.74 7.68 -3.06
N ILE A 122 -9.49 6.89 -2.28
CA ILE A 122 -10.93 7.11 -2.07
C ILE A 122 -11.29 7.44 -0.62
N THR A 123 -10.60 6.87 0.37
CA THR A 123 -11.11 6.88 1.76
C THR A 123 -11.16 8.28 2.38
N LYS A 124 -12.34 8.68 2.92
CA LYS A 124 -12.57 9.97 3.59
C LYS A 124 -11.57 10.25 4.72
N SER A 125 -11.30 9.26 5.58
CA SER A 125 -10.32 9.40 6.67
C SER A 125 -8.91 9.69 6.16
N PHE A 126 -8.52 9.12 5.01
CA PHE A 126 -7.22 9.43 4.40
C PHE A 126 -7.20 10.84 3.80
N LYS A 127 -8.26 11.24 3.09
CA LYS A 127 -8.40 12.61 2.57
C LYS A 127 -8.27 13.64 3.69
N ALA A 128 -9.01 13.48 4.79
CA ALA A 128 -8.94 14.34 5.97
C ALA A 128 -7.54 14.44 6.57
N TYR A 129 -6.88 13.28 6.80
CA TYR A 129 -5.49 13.24 7.27
C TYR A 129 -4.53 13.96 6.30
N PHE A 130 -4.69 13.72 5.00
CA PHE A 130 -3.80 14.25 3.97
C PHE A 130 -3.98 15.75 3.77
N ASP A 131 -5.21 16.26 3.87
CA ASP A 131 -5.51 17.70 3.77
C ASP A 131 -5.00 18.46 4.99
N GLN A 132 -5.09 17.89 6.20
CA GLN A 132 -4.45 18.44 7.40
C GLN A 132 -2.93 18.61 7.19
N LEU A 133 -2.24 17.61 6.66
CA LEU A 133 -0.79 17.70 6.38
C LEU A 133 -0.43 18.76 5.34
N ASN A 134 -1.36 19.11 4.46
CA ASN A 134 -1.16 20.10 3.41
C ASN A 134 -1.69 21.49 3.80
N GLY A 135 -2.14 21.69 5.05
CA GLY A 135 -2.65 22.97 5.54
C GLY A 135 -3.92 23.45 4.84
N LYS A 136 -4.72 22.52 4.29
CA LYS A 136 -6.02 22.82 3.70
C LYS A 136 -7.11 22.75 4.77
N GLU A 137 -8.14 23.59 4.66
CA GLU A 137 -9.37 23.40 5.43
C GLU A 137 -9.97 22.04 5.08
N VAL A 138 -10.32 21.27 6.10
CA VAL A 138 -10.82 19.92 5.91
C VAL A 138 -12.33 19.99 5.68
N GLU A 139 -12.72 20.11 4.42
CA GLU A 139 -14.12 20.10 4.01
C GLU A 139 -14.63 18.65 3.98
N LEU A 140 -15.60 18.33 4.85
CA LEU A 140 -16.42 17.14 4.66
C LEU A 140 -17.38 17.44 3.51
N GLU A 141 -17.09 16.89 2.33
CA GLU A 141 -18.14 16.69 1.34
C GLU A 141 -19.13 15.69 1.95
N GLU A 142 -20.22 16.21 2.52
CA GLU A 142 -21.43 15.46 2.77
C GLU A 142 -21.91 14.95 1.41
N GLU A 143 -21.65 13.68 1.11
CA GLU A 143 -22.30 13.01 -0.01
C GLU A 143 -23.76 12.79 0.41
N PHE A 144 -24.66 13.41 -0.36
CA PHE A 144 -26.11 13.24 -0.33
C PHE A 144 -26.54 11.79 -0.56
#